data_AF-A0AAD9Q1L7-F1
#
_entry.id   AF-A0AAD9Q1L7-F1
#
_cell.length_a   1.000
_cell.length_b   1.000
_cell.length_c   1.000
_cell.angle_alpha   90.00
_cell.angle_beta   90.00
_cell.angle_gamma   90.00
#
_symmetry.space_group_name_H-M   'P 1'
#
loop_
_entity.id
_entity.type
_entity.pdbx_description
1 polymer ?
#
loop_
_entity_poly.entity_id
_entity_poly.type
_entity_poly.pdbx_seq_one_letter_code
_entity_poly.pdbx_strand_id
1 'polypeptide(L)'
;MSISYITFLIILIPERCKSWGILSLKLGSTVVVEVWDDDSGHIVGASHDFIDKYTSTLDNGRIIYPDVKSSKEKTEKLCGKRSCMIVTITLYCGPNFLVPDCRSYCVSRNDSLGHYRCNYVSGRKLCLEGWYDPHTNCVKKRKYCTPRNDSIGHYSCDANSGEKMCLNGWTGENCTQSE
;
A
#
# COMPACT_ATOMS: atom_id res chain seq x y z
N MET A 1 7.74 16.50 8.77
CA MET A 1 8.44 16.62 10.06
C MET A 1 7.57 15.87 11.05
N SER A 2 7.84 14.62 11.43
CA SER A 2 9.10 14.02 11.89
C SER A 2 9.14 12.53 11.53
N ILE A 3 10.30 12.00 11.16
CA ILE A 3 10.55 10.55 11.14
C ILE A 3 11.89 10.30 11.83
N SER A 4 11.81 9.92 13.10
CA SER A 4 12.82 9.21 13.87
C SER A 4 12.09 7.93 14.31
N TYR A 5 12.59 6.72 14.15
CA TYR A 5 13.91 6.23 14.52
C TYR A 5 14.47 5.26 13.47
N ILE A 6 15.77 5.37 13.24
CA ILE A 6 16.58 4.35 12.59
C ILE A 6 16.80 3.27 13.64
N THR A 7 16.30 2.06 13.40
CA THR A 7 16.79 0.87 14.11
C THR A 7 17.74 0.19 13.16
N PHE A 8 19.04 0.20 13.46
CA PHE A 8 20.01 -0.62 12.72
C PHE A 8 19.76 -2.10 13.05
N LEU A 9 19.73 -2.96 12.03
CA LEU A 9 19.69 -4.42 12.23
C LEU A 9 21.08 -4.97 11.92
N ILE A 10 21.88 -5.15 12.96
CA ILE A 10 23.15 -5.89 12.93
C ILE A 10 22.80 -7.35 13.30
N ILE A 11 23.18 -8.31 12.47
CA ILE A 11 23.02 -9.75 12.74
C ILE A 11 24.38 -10.44 12.59
N LEU A 12 24.87 -10.96 13.71
CA LEU A 12 26.06 -11.81 13.84
C LEU A 12 25.65 -13.29 13.86
N ILE A 13 26.50 -14.21 13.39
CA ILE A 13 26.30 -15.68 13.42
C ILE A 13 27.53 -16.33 14.08
N PRO A 14 27.50 -17.54 14.69
CA PRO A 14 26.44 -18.28 15.41
C PRO A 14 26.88 -18.50 16.89
N GLU A 15 26.11 -18.21 17.93
CA GLU A 15 25.26 -19.21 18.61
C GLU A 15 24.34 -18.55 19.66
N ARG A 16 24.28 -17.21 19.73
CA ARG A 16 23.43 -16.47 20.67
C ARG A 16 22.81 -15.21 20.06
N CYS A 17 22.31 -15.30 18.83
CA CYS A 17 21.74 -14.11 18.20
C CYS A 17 20.32 -13.82 18.72
N LYS A 18 20.20 -12.90 19.68
CA LYS A 18 18.94 -12.22 20.02
C LYS A 18 18.90 -10.86 19.31
N SER A 19 18.41 -10.80 18.09
CA SER A 19 17.84 -9.54 17.58
C SER A 19 16.60 -9.82 16.73
N TRP A 20 15.47 -9.35 17.27
CA TRP A 20 14.18 -9.27 16.59
C TRP A 20 13.87 -7.79 16.47
N GLY A 21 14.16 -7.20 15.32
CA GLY A 21 13.91 -5.77 15.07
C GLY A 21 12.84 -5.59 14.01
N ILE A 22 11.70 -4.99 14.37
CA ILE A 22 10.75 -4.51 13.37
C ILE A 22 11.33 -3.23 12.76
N LEU A 23 11.63 -3.27 11.46
CA LEU A 23 12.15 -2.13 10.71
C LEU A 23 10.99 -1.42 9.99
N SER A 24 10.77 -0.14 10.30
CA SER A 24 9.87 0.72 9.51
C SER A 24 10.69 1.46 8.46
N LEU A 25 10.52 1.10 7.20
CA LEU A 25 11.31 1.63 6.09
C LEU A 25 10.39 2.25 5.04
N LYS A 26 10.86 3.31 4.36
CA LYS A 26 10.13 3.88 3.23
C LYS A 26 10.15 2.89 2.08
N LEU A 27 9.06 2.84 1.30
CA LEU A 27 9.06 2.03 0.09
C LEU A 27 10.16 2.50 -0.88
N GLY A 28 10.86 1.55 -1.51
CA GLY A 28 12.06 1.82 -2.32
C GLY A 28 13.35 1.95 -1.52
N SER A 29 13.30 1.75 -0.20
CA SER A 29 14.53 1.70 0.62
C SER A 29 15.33 0.44 0.31
N THR A 30 16.64 0.59 0.36
CA THR A 30 17.59 -0.51 0.30
C THR A 30 17.95 -0.95 1.71
N VAL A 31 17.74 -2.22 2.01
CA VAL A 31 18.25 -2.87 3.21
C VAL A 31 19.66 -3.35 2.94
N VAL A 32 20.57 -2.98 3.84
CA VAL A 32 21.94 -3.45 3.85
C VAL A 32 22.12 -4.31 5.09
N VAL A 33 22.63 -5.52 4.91
CA VAL A 33 22.98 -6.44 6.00
C VAL A 33 24.48 -6.68 5.94
N GLU A 34 25.18 -6.39 7.03
CA GLU A 34 26.62 -6.64 7.14
C GLU A 34 26.84 -7.80 8.11
N VAL A 35 27.69 -8.73 7.69
CA VAL A 35 28.05 -9.94 8.43
C VAL A 35 29.47 -9.76 8.95
N TRP A 36 29.62 -9.94 10.26
CA TRP A 36 30.90 -9.79 10.95
C TRP A 36 31.19 -11.04 11.77
N ASP A 37 32.46 -11.40 11.89
CA ASP A 37 32.92 -12.44 12.80
C ASP A 37 33.10 -11.84 14.20
N ASP A 38 32.68 -12.57 15.24
CA ASP A 38 32.79 -12.13 16.62
C ASP A 38 33.87 -12.88 17.38
N ASP A 39 35.04 -12.27 17.48
CA ASP A 39 36.18 -12.84 18.18
C ASP A 39 36.26 -12.52 19.68
N SER A 40 35.22 -11.91 20.27
CA SER A 40 35.24 -11.42 21.66
C SER A 40 35.30 -12.53 22.75
N GLY A 41 35.43 -13.79 22.35
CA GLY A 41 35.35 -14.96 23.22
C GLY A 41 36.66 -15.62 23.67
N HIS A 42 37.82 -15.47 23.00
CA HIS A 42 38.97 -16.33 23.34
C HIS A 42 40.41 -15.88 23.01
N ILE A 43 40.66 -14.67 22.50
CA ILE A 43 42.05 -14.24 22.21
C ILE A 43 42.24 -12.74 22.50
N VAL A 44 43.21 -12.40 23.34
CA VAL A 44 43.63 -11.01 23.55
C VAL A 44 44.24 -10.50 22.25
N GLY A 45 43.63 -9.47 21.65
CA GLY A 45 44.09 -8.86 20.40
C GLY A 45 43.34 -9.32 19.14
N ALA A 46 42.32 -10.17 19.25
CA ALA A 46 41.43 -10.45 18.12
C ALA A 46 40.43 -9.30 17.95
N SER A 47 40.28 -8.85 16.70
CA SER A 47 39.40 -7.74 16.32
C SER A 47 38.29 -8.29 15.45
N HIS A 48 37.03 -8.00 15.79
CA HIS A 48 35.88 -8.30 14.94
C HIS A 48 36.19 -7.93 13.49
N ASP A 49 36.07 -8.89 12.57
CA ASP A 49 36.37 -8.67 11.16
C ASP A 49 35.12 -8.77 10.29
N PHE A 50 35.18 -8.09 9.14
CA PHE A 50 34.08 -8.03 8.20
C PHE A 50 34.11 -9.26 7.29
N ILE A 51 33.04 -10.03 7.30
CA ILE A 51 32.90 -11.23 6.47
C ILE A 51 32.27 -10.87 5.12
N ASP A 52 31.08 -10.27 5.14
CA ASP A 52 30.30 -10.03 3.93
C ASP A 52 29.24 -8.93 4.06
N LYS A 53 28.72 -8.45 2.93
CA LYS A 53 27.66 -7.44 2.86
C LYS A 53 26.62 -7.80 1.82
N TYR A 54 25.38 -7.81 2.26
CA TYR A 54 24.22 -8.06 1.42
C TYR A 54 23.42 -6.78 1.24
N THR A 55 22.86 -6.61 0.05
CA THR A 55 22.04 -5.45 -0.31
C THR A 55 20.76 -5.94 -0.97
N SER A 56 19.61 -5.48 -0.49
CA SER A 56 18.30 -5.87 -1.03
C SER A 56 17.34 -4.68 -0.99
N THR A 57 16.78 -4.30 -2.14
CA THR A 57 15.80 -3.20 -2.24
C THR A 57 14.40 -3.74 -1.96
N LEU A 58 13.63 -3.05 -1.10
CA LEU A 58 12.39 -3.59 -0.54
C LEU A 58 11.19 -3.66 -1.51
N ASP A 59 11.27 -3.03 -2.68
CA ASP A 59 10.18 -2.93 -3.67
C ASP A 59 10.44 -3.70 -4.96
N ASN A 60 11.43 -4.59 -4.99
CA ASN A 60 11.82 -5.37 -6.17
C ASN A 60 10.77 -6.42 -6.60
N GLY A 61 9.58 -5.96 -7.00
CA GLY A 61 8.43 -6.79 -7.39
C GLY A 61 7.71 -7.48 -6.22
N ARG A 62 8.00 -7.08 -4.97
CA ARG A 62 7.38 -7.70 -3.79
C ARG A 62 5.97 -7.18 -3.54
N ILE A 63 5.10 -8.08 -3.08
CA ILE A 63 3.73 -7.73 -2.68
C ILE A 63 3.79 -7.12 -1.28
N ILE A 64 3.14 -5.97 -1.11
CA ILE A 64 2.98 -5.28 0.17
C ILE A 64 1.57 -5.51 0.66
N TYR A 65 1.47 -5.96 1.91
CA TYR A 65 0.20 -6.32 2.54
C TYR A 65 -0.38 -5.14 3.33
N PRO A 66 -1.71 -5.12 3.58
CA PRO A 66 -2.33 -4.00 4.28
C PRO A 66 -1.95 -3.93 5.77
N ASP A 67 -1.65 -5.07 6.38
CA ASP A 67 -1.32 -5.16 7.80
C ASP A 67 -0.51 -6.44 8.11
N VAL A 68 0.04 -6.50 9.32
CA VAL A 68 0.83 -7.65 9.79
C VAL A 68 0.03 -8.96 9.82
N LYS A 69 -1.29 -8.93 10.07
CA LYS A 69 -2.11 -10.13 10.22
C LYS A 69 -2.38 -10.83 8.89
N SER A 70 -2.53 -10.03 7.83
CA SER A 70 -2.72 -10.52 6.45
C SER A 70 -1.42 -10.70 5.70
N SER A 71 -0.30 -10.21 6.26
CA SER A 71 1.00 -10.30 5.62
C SER A 71 1.51 -11.73 5.50
N LYS A 72 2.20 -11.99 4.39
CA LYS A 72 2.88 -13.26 4.17
C LYS A 72 4.37 -13.05 4.19
N GLU A 73 5.05 -14.00 4.81
CA GLU A 73 6.49 -14.07 4.85
C GLU A 73 7.03 -14.48 3.48
N LYS A 74 8.10 -13.82 3.04
CA LYS A 74 8.85 -14.17 1.84
C LYS A 74 10.28 -14.49 2.23
N THR A 75 10.67 -15.73 2.00
CA THR A 75 12.06 -16.17 2.20
C THR A 75 12.90 -15.88 0.97
N GLU A 76 14.10 -15.34 1.18
CA GLU A 76 15.08 -15.04 0.15
C GLU A 76 16.48 -15.44 0.60
N LYS A 77 17.30 -15.89 -0.34
CA LYS A 77 18.72 -16.16 -0.11
C LYS A 77 19.51 -14.93 -0.56
N LEU A 78 20.20 -14.28 0.37
CA LEU A 78 21.13 -13.21 0.07
C LEU A 78 22.55 -13.80 0.06
N CYS A 79 23.28 -13.60 -1.02
CA CYS A 79 24.64 -14.07 -1.16
C CYS A 79 25.57 -12.89 -1.42
N GLY A 80 26.72 -12.90 -0.76
CA GLY A 80 27.81 -12.00 -0.99
C GLY A 80 28.96 -12.75 -1.63
N LYS A 81 30.19 -12.32 -1.34
CA LYS A 81 31.39 -12.94 -1.93
C LYS A 81 31.83 -14.22 -1.23
N ARG A 82 31.59 -14.32 0.08
CA ARG A 82 32.17 -15.36 0.96
C ARG A 82 31.11 -16.15 1.70
N SER A 83 29.93 -15.58 1.91
CA SER A 83 28.85 -16.25 2.60
C SER A 83 27.50 -15.97 1.94
N CYS A 84 26.53 -16.80 2.31
CA CYS A 84 25.13 -16.59 1.97
C CYS A 84 24.30 -16.72 3.25
N MET A 85 23.27 -15.90 3.38
CA MET A 85 22.26 -16.01 4.41
C MET A 85 20.89 -16.26 3.79
N ILE A 86 20.01 -16.91 4.55
CA ILE A 86 18.58 -16.97 4.23
C ILE A 86 17.87 -15.98 5.15
N VAL A 87 17.13 -15.06 4.56
CA VAL A 87 16.31 -14.08 5.28
C VAL A 87 14.85 -14.36 5.03
N THR A 88 14.03 -14.07 6.04
CA THR A 88 12.58 -14.04 5.90
C THR A 88 12.13 -12.58 6.02
N ILE A 89 11.46 -12.09 4.99
CA ILE A 89 11.05 -10.70 4.83
C ILE A 89 9.52 -10.64 4.81
N THR A 90 8.96 -9.71 5.57
CA THR A 90 7.52 -9.45 5.59
C THR A 90 7.30 -7.96 5.37
N LEU A 91 6.51 -7.61 4.35
CA LEU A 91 6.25 -6.23 3.97
C LEU A 91 4.76 -5.91 4.15
N TYR A 92 4.45 -4.91 4.95
CA TYR A 92 3.08 -4.46 5.17
C TYR A 92 3.03 -2.97 5.47
N CYS A 93 1.86 -2.37 5.22
CA CYS A 93 1.62 -0.97 5.52
C CYS A 93 1.40 -0.71 7.01
N GLY A 94 1.80 0.48 7.44
CA GLY A 94 1.44 0.97 8.77
C GLY A 94 -0.08 1.20 8.89
N PRO A 95 -0.60 1.37 10.12
CA PRO A 95 -2.02 1.62 10.36
C PRO A 95 -2.55 2.78 9.53
N ASN A 96 -3.73 2.60 8.94
CA ASN A 96 -4.44 3.60 8.14
C ASN A 96 -3.74 4.00 6.82
N PHE A 97 -2.74 3.25 6.34
CA PHE A 97 -2.16 3.45 5.02
C PHE A 97 -2.67 2.41 4.03
N LEU A 98 -2.97 2.85 2.81
CA LEU A 98 -3.44 2.00 1.72
C LEU A 98 -2.25 1.39 0.96
N VAL A 99 -2.40 0.12 0.59
CA VAL A 99 -1.57 -0.56 -0.42
C VAL A 99 -1.81 0.07 -1.80
N PRO A 100 -0.94 -0.17 -2.82
CA PRO A 100 0.26 -1.02 -2.81
C PRO A 100 1.47 -0.36 -2.19
N ASP A 101 1.50 0.97 -2.04
CA ASP A 101 2.74 1.69 -1.78
C ASP A 101 2.84 2.35 -0.39
N CYS A 102 1.81 2.19 0.43
CA CYS A 102 1.69 2.78 1.76
C CYS A 102 1.85 4.32 1.77
N ARG A 103 1.55 5.00 0.66
CA ARG A 103 1.66 6.47 0.57
C ARG A 103 0.36 7.16 0.94
N SER A 104 -0.77 6.52 0.65
CA SER A 104 -2.09 7.12 0.84
C SER A 104 -2.64 6.84 2.23
N TYR A 105 -2.75 7.88 3.05
CA TYR A 105 -3.43 7.80 4.34
C TYR A 105 -4.94 7.80 4.17
N CYS A 106 -5.64 6.92 4.88
CA CYS A 106 -7.08 6.75 4.78
C CYS A 106 -7.69 6.36 6.13
N VAL A 107 -8.67 7.14 6.57
CA VAL A 107 -9.55 6.79 7.69
C VAL A 107 -10.99 6.96 7.23
N SER A 108 -11.77 5.89 7.34
CA SER A 108 -13.18 5.85 6.96
C SER A 108 -13.96 6.96 7.67
N ARG A 109 -14.85 7.64 6.97
CA ARG A 109 -15.65 8.73 7.51
C ARG A 109 -17.01 8.85 6.82
N ASN A 110 -17.93 9.49 7.51
CA ASN A 110 -19.29 9.73 7.03
C ASN A 110 -19.80 11.06 7.60
N ASP A 111 -19.30 12.15 7.06
CA ASP A 111 -19.59 13.53 7.48
C ASP A 111 -19.53 14.46 6.26
N SER A 112 -19.67 15.76 6.47
CA SER A 112 -19.66 16.76 5.38
C SER A 112 -18.35 16.80 4.58
N LEU A 113 -17.25 16.23 5.09
CA LEU A 113 -15.96 16.14 4.42
C LEU A 113 -15.76 14.82 3.68
N GLY A 114 -16.68 13.87 3.81
CA GLY A 114 -16.71 12.68 2.97
C GLY A 114 -17.57 11.52 3.47
N HIS A 115 -17.93 10.67 2.51
CA HIS A 115 -18.81 9.53 2.72
C HIS A 115 -18.18 8.25 2.15
N TYR A 116 -17.19 7.69 2.85
CA TYR A 116 -16.45 6.54 2.36
C TYR A 116 -15.89 5.61 3.44
N ARG A 117 -15.64 4.37 3.02
CA ARG A 117 -14.86 3.38 3.78
C ARG A 117 -13.52 3.13 3.09
N CYS A 118 -12.46 3.02 3.87
CA CYS A 118 -11.15 2.62 3.37
C CYS A 118 -11.12 1.11 3.17
N ASN A 119 -10.85 0.65 1.95
CA ASN A 119 -10.58 -0.75 1.67
C ASN A 119 -9.08 -0.95 1.53
N TYR A 120 -8.45 -1.40 2.61
CA TYR A 120 -6.99 -1.58 2.68
C TYR A 120 -6.47 -2.71 1.79
N VAL A 121 -7.31 -3.70 1.44
CA VAL A 121 -6.92 -4.82 0.55
C VAL A 121 -6.84 -4.36 -0.91
N SER A 122 -7.83 -3.60 -1.36
CA SER A 122 -7.88 -3.05 -2.73
C SER A 122 -7.12 -1.74 -2.89
N GLY A 123 -6.62 -1.15 -1.80
CA GLY A 123 -5.84 0.08 -1.82
C GLY A 123 -6.63 1.35 -2.17
N ARG A 124 -7.96 1.36 -1.95
CA ARG A 124 -8.82 2.48 -2.38
C ARG A 124 -9.93 2.82 -1.40
N LYS A 125 -10.43 4.05 -1.52
CA LYS A 125 -11.67 4.50 -0.88
C LYS A 125 -12.88 3.93 -1.63
N LEU A 126 -13.84 3.40 -0.88
CA LEU A 126 -15.14 2.96 -1.38
C LEU A 126 -16.19 3.94 -0.89
N CYS A 127 -16.89 4.59 -1.82
CA CYS A 127 -17.98 5.49 -1.46
C CYS A 127 -19.13 4.72 -0.81
N LEU A 128 -19.77 5.36 0.17
CA LEU A 128 -20.99 4.86 0.76
C LEU A 128 -22.14 4.95 -0.25
N GLU A 129 -23.21 4.20 0.01
CA GLU A 129 -24.40 4.19 -0.83
C GLU A 129 -24.95 5.61 -1.05
N GLY A 130 -25.32 5.91 -2.29
CA GLY A 130 -25.79 7.25 -2.68
C GLY A 130 -24.67 8.27 -2.91
N TRP A 131 -23.40 7.91 -2.74
CA TRP A 131 -22.25 8.78 -3.01
C TRP A 131 -21.32 8.17 -4.06
N TYR A 132 -20.59 9.02 -4.77
CA TYR A 132 -19.64 8.60 -5.79
C TYR A 132 -18.43 9.53 -5.85
N ASP A 133 -17.47 9.17 -6.70
CA ASP A 133 -16.21 9.90 -6.91
C ASP A 133 -15.26 9.85 -5.68
N PRO A 134 -14.52 8.74 -5.51
CA PRO A 134 -13.55 8.57 -4.43
C PRO A 134 -12.43 9.63 -4.38
N HIS A 135 -12.11 10.26 -5.51
CA HIS A 135 -11.08 11.30 -5.58
C HIS A 135 -11.49 12.57 -4.84
N THR A 136 -12.80 12.80 -4.73
CA THR A 136 -13.38 13.93 -3.99
C THR A 136 -13.79 13.57 -2.58
N ASN A 137 -13.27 12.48 -2.01
CA ASN A 137 -13.74 11.95 -0.72
C ASN A 137 -15.23 11.57 -0.73
N CYS A 138 -15.78 11.22 -1.90
CA CYS A 138 -17.17 10.82 -2.05
C CYS A 138 -18.17 11.89 -1.56
N VAL A 139 -17.87 13.16 -1.81
CA VAL A 139 -18.79 14.28 -1.47
C VAL A 139 -19.85 14.53 -2.55
N LYS A 140 -19.77 13.84 -3.69
CA LYS A 140 -20.78 13.94 -4.75
C LYS A 140 -21.90 12.93 -4.54
N LYS A 141 -23.15 13.39 -4.55
CA LYS A 141 -24.34 12.54 -4.44
C LYS A 141 -24.72 11.94 -5.79
N ARG A 142 -24.98 10.64 -5.80
CA ARG A 142 -25.60 9.94 -6.92
C ARG A 142 -27.01 10.48 -7.14
N LYS A 143 -27.33 10.77 -8.39
CA LYS A 143 -28.69 11.08 -8.83
C LYS A 143 -29.45 9.78 -9.06
N TYR A 144 -30.75 9.80 -8.81
CA TYR A 144 -31.62 8.70 -9.21
C TYR A 144 -31.91 8.82 -10.71
N CYS A 145 -31.61 7.78 -11.46
CA CYS A 145 -31.87 7.72 -12.89
C CYS A 145 -32.24 6.29 -13.29
N THR A 146 -33.31 6.20 -14.09
CA THR A 146 -33.75 4.96 -14.74
C THR A 146 -33.69 5.20 -16.25
N PRO A 147 -32.95 4.38 -17.02
CA PRO A 147 -32.85 4.54 -18.47
C PRO A 147 -34.22 4.57 -19.12
N ARG A 148 -34.38 5.41 -20.14
CA ARG A 148 -35.67 5.66 -20.79
C ARG A 148 -35.48 5.98 -22.27
N ASN A 149 -36.43 5.53 -23.09
CA ASN A 149 -36.48 5.84 -24.51
C ASN A 149 -37.94 5.89 -24.98
N ASP A 150 -38.66 6.94 -24.59
CA ASP A 150 -40.08 7.16 -24.87
C ASP A 150 -40.37 8.66 -25.04
N SER A 151 -41.65 9.03 -25.22
CA SER A 151 -42.07 10.42 -25.48
C SER A 151 -41.72 11.43 -24.38
N ILE A 152 -41.31 10.97 -23.19
CA ILE A 152 -40.93 11.82 -22.06
C ILE A 152 -39.43 11.77 -21.77
N GLY A 153 -38.63 11.10 -22.61
CA GLY A 153 -37.17 11.22 -22.60
C GLY A 153 -36.43 10.10 -23.33
N HIS A 154 -35.28 10.46 -23.89
CA HIS A 154 -34.39 9.57 -24.64
C HIS A 154 -32.98 9.59 -24.03
N TYR A 155 -32.78 8.84 -22.94
CA TYR A 155 -31.51 8.83 -22.21
C TYR A 155 -31.16 7.50 -21.56
N SER A 156 -29.85 7.27 -21.42
CA SER A 156 -29.27 6.29 -20.52
C SER A 156 -28.80 6.95 -19.22
N CYS A 157 -28.34 6.17 -18.24
CA CYS A 157 -27.89 6.68 -16.95
C CYS A 157 -26.42 6.35 -16.75
N ASP A 158 -25.62 7.34 -16.36
CA ASP A 158 -24.23 7.10 -15.96
C ASP A 158 -24.20 6.21 -14.71
N ALA A 159 -23.43 5.13 -14.77
CA ALA A 159 -23.39 4.12 -13.71
C ALA A 159 -22.82 4.67 -12.40
N ASN A 160 -22.00 5.73 -12.45
CA ASN A 160 -21.32 6.28 -11.27
C ASN A 160 -22.08 7.43 -10.65
N SER A 161 -22.45 8.44 -11.43
CA SER A 161 -23.11 9.66 -10.99
C SER A 161 -24.64 9.56 -11.00
N GLY A 162 -25.20 8.65 -11.81
CA GLY A 162 -26.63 8.60 -12.08
C GLY A 162 -27.11 9.77 -12.96
N GLU A 163 -26.21 10.47 -13.64
CA GLU A 163 -26.59 11.51 -14.59
C GLU A 163 -27.25 10.95 -15.85
N LYS A 164 -28.23 11.68 -16.39
CA LYS A 164 -28.86 11.33 -17.65
C LYS A 164 -27.87 11.61 -18.78
N MET A 165 -27.68 10.64 -19.65
CA MET A 165 -26.88 10.75 -20.86
C MET A 165 -27.81 10.58 -22.06
N CYS A 166 -28.03 11.66 -22.82
CA CYS A 166 -28.94 11.63 -23.96
C CYS A 166 -28.49 10.60 -25.01
N LEU A 167 -29.46 9.92 -25.61
CA LEU A 167 -29.23 9.03 -26.74
C LEU A 167 -28.84 9.84 -27.98
N ASN A 168 -28.21 9.19 -28.95
CA ASN A 168 -27.76 9.86 -30.17
C ASN A 168 -28.91 10.58 -30.89
N GLY A 169 -28.68 11.85 -31.28
CA GLY A 169 -29.69 12.72 -31.88
C GLY A 169 -30.66 13.37 -30.90
N TRP A 170 -30.40 13.30 -29.58
CA TRP A 170 -31.22 13.91 -28.54
C TRP A 170 -30.40 14.82 -27.62
N THR A 171 -30.98 15.96 -27.22
CA THR A 171 -30.37 16.96 -26.33
C THR A 171 -31.37 17.57 -25.35
N GLY A 172 -30.89 18.50 -24.52
CA GLY A 172 -31.62 19.17 -23.45
C GLY A 172 -31.54 18.40 -22.13
N GLU A 173 -31.91 19.08 -21.04
CA GLU A 173 -31.79 18.54 -19.66
C GLU A 173 -32.55 17.21 -19.46
N ASN A 174 -33.62 16.99 -20.22
CA ASN A 174 -34.43 15.76 -20.18
C ASN A 174 -34.30 14.88 -21.43
N CYS A 175 -33.40 15.24 -22.36
CA CYS A 175 -33.19 14.49 -23.60
C CYS A 175 -34.49 14.30 -24.41
N THR A 176 -35.24 15.39 -24.57
CA THR A 176 -36.53 15.43 -25.29
C THR A 176 -36.47 16.29 -26.55
N GLN A 177 -35.34 16.95 -26.82
CA GLN A 177 -35.14 17.79 -28.00
C GLN A 177 -34.35 16.98 -29.03
N SER A 178 -34.86 16.84 -30.24
CA SER A 178 -34.09 16.23 -31.34
C SER A 178 -33.04 17.23 -31.83
N GLU A 179 -31.83 16.74 -32.07
CA GLU A 179 -30.77 17.52 -32.76
C GLU A 179 -31.09 17.73 -34.24
#